data_AF-A0A1G7MQ92-F1
#
_entry.id   AF-A0A1G7MQ92-F1
#
_cell.length_a   1.000
_cell.length_b   1.000
_cell.length_c   1.000
_cell.angle_alpha   90.00
_cell.angle_beta   90.00
_cell.angle_gamma   90.00
#
_symmetry.space_group_name_H-M   'P 1'
#
loop_
_entity.id
_entity.type
_entity.pdbx_description
1 polymer ?
#
loop_
_entity_poly.entity_id
_entity_poly.type
_entity_poly.pdbx_seq_one_letter_code
_entity_poly.pdbx_strand_id
1 'polypeptide(L)' 'MKIKAKQLSLSDIYDDVQSFFEEDKPKFIKLFDSFIDLSELIPPSFYAHYYSHFGRHRDFSLESM' A
#
# COMPACT_ATOMS: atom_id res chain seq x y z
N MET A 1 6.48 22.56 31.12
CA MET A 1 5.90 23.14 29.89
C MET A 1 5.23 22.01 29.12
N LYS A 2 3.89 21.96 29.08
CA LYS A 2 3.16 20.89 28.37
C LYS A 2 3.21 21.19 26.87
N ILE A 3 3.92 20.38 26.11
CA ILE A 3 3.88 20.41 24.65
C ILE A 3 2.47 19.94 24.26
N LYS A 4 1.65 20.83 23.72
CA LYS A 4 0.39 20.43 23.09
C LYS A 4 0.75 19.76 21.77
N ALA A 5 0.58 18.45 21.68
CA ALA A 5 0.67 17.77 20.39
C ALA A 5 -0.39 18.39 19.47
N LYS A 6 0.04 18.96 18.33
CA LYS A 6 -0.88 19.40 17.28
C LYS A 6 -1.52 18.12 16.74
N GLN A 7 -2.80 17.90 17.04
CA GLN A 7 -3.55 16.84 16.39
C GLN A 7 -3.62 17.19 14.90
N LEU A 8 -3.08 16.32 14.06
CA LEU A 8 -3.17 16.46 12.62
C LEU A 8 -4.53 15.92 12.17
N SER A 9 -5.17 16.66 11.27
CA SER A 9 -6.33 16.16 10.52
C SER A 9 -5.86 15.38 9.29
N LEU A 10 -6.75 14.57 8.72
CA LEU A 10 -6.47 13.90 7.44
C LEU A 10 -6.16 14.92 6.33
N SER A 11 -6.78 16.11 6.38
CA SER A 11 -6.54 17.19 5.44
C SER A 11 -5.11 17.73 5.55
N ASP A 12 -4.61 17.96 6.77
CA ASP A 12 -3.22 18.40 6.99
C ASP A 12 -2.22 17.39 6.40
N ILE A 13 -2.49 16.09 6.57
CA ILE A 13 -1.65 15.03 6.01
C ILE A 13 -1.72 15.06 4.49
N TYR A 14 -2.93 15.15 3.91
CA TYR A 14 -3.11 15.16 2.46
C TYR A 14 -2.39 16.32 1.78
N ASP A 15 -2.48 17.53 2.33
CA ASP A 15 -1.81 18.72 1.80
C ASP A 15 -0.29 18.54 1.74
N ASP A 16 0.30 17.88 2.74
CA ASP A 16 1.74 17.60 2.78
C ASP A 16 2.17 16.59 1.70
N VAL A 17 1.31 15.64 1.32
CA VAL A 17 1.62 14.62 0.30
C VAL A 17 1.17 15.01 -1.10
N GLN A 18 0.31 16.02 -1.26
CA GLN A 18 -0.30 16.42 -2.52
C GLN A 18 0.76 16.74 -3.60
N SER A 19 1.84 17.42 -3.21
CA SER A 19 2.93 17.76 -4.14
C SER A 19 3.58 16.53 -4.78
N PHE A 20 3.66 15.40 -4.08
CA PHE A 20 4.20 14.15 -4.64
C PHE A 20 3.30 13.52 -5.71
N PHE A 21 1.99 13.76 -5.66
CA PHE A 21 1.06 13.29 -6.69
C PHE A 21 1.13 14.14 -7.97
N GLU A 22 1.42 15.43 -7.84
CA GLU A 22 1.48 16.38 -8.95
C GLU A 22 2.84 16.39 -9.65
N GLU A 23 3.95 16.33 -8.90
CA GLU A 23 5.30 16.47 -9.46
C GLU A 23 5.92 15.14 -9.90
N ASP A 24 5.66 14.03 -9.19
CA ASP A 24 6.38 12.77 -9.43
C ASP A 24 5.58 11.55 -8.93
N LYS A 25 4.50 11.20 -9.64
CA LYS A 25 3.66 10.02 -9.36
C LYS A 25 4.46 8.74 -9.00
N PRO A 26 5.58 8.41 -9.68
CA PRO A 26 6.42 7.28 -9.30
C PRO A 26 7.02 7.37 -7.89
N LYS A 27 7.32 8.57 -7.37
CA LYS A 27 7.83 8.74 -6.00
C LYS A 27 6.81 8.29 -4.96
N PHE A 28 5.52 8.54 -5.17
CA PHE A 28 4.50 8.13 -4.22
C PHE A 28 4.46 6.60 -4.06
N ILE A 29 4.50 5.86 -5.17
CA ILE A 29 4.55 4.39 -5.14
C ILE A 29 5.82 3.90 -4.43
N LYS A 30 6.98 4.48 -4.71
CA LYS A 30 8.23 4.13 -4.02
C LYS A 30 8.20 4.41 -2.52
N LEU A 31 7.57 5.52 -2.11
CA LEU A 31 7.39 5.87 -0.71
C LEU A 31 6.48 4.82 -0.05
N PHE A 32 5.38 4.48 -0.71
CA PHE A 32 4.45 3.45 -0.25
C PHE A 32 5.16 2.10 -0.05
N ASP A 33 5.93 1.64 -1.04
CA ASP A 33 6.71 0.39 -0.96
C ASP A 33 7.75 0.41 0.17
N SER A 34 8.24 1.60 0.59
CA SER A 34 9.24 1.72 1.66
C SER A 34 8.65 1.67 3.07
N PHE A 35 7.37 2.00 3.24
CA PHE A 35 6.71 2.06 4.56
C PHE A 35 5.64 0.99 4.75
N ILE A 36 5.14 0.41 3.67
CA ILE A 36 4.07 -0.58 3.70
C ILE A 36 4.53 -1.80 2.92
N ASP A 37 4.67 -2.91 3.61
CA ASP A 37 4.81 -4.20 2.96
C ASP A 37 3.43 -4.65 2.45
N LEU A 38 3.22 -4.50 1.14
CA LEU A 38 1.98 -4.92 0.49
C LEU A 38 1.72 -6.42 0.65
N SER A 39 2.76 -7.24 0.81
CA SER A 39 2.61 -8.68 0.98
C SER A 39 2.00 -9.04 2.34
N GLU A 40 2.23 -8.23 3.37
CA GLU A 40 1.59 -8.40 4.69
C GLU A 40 0.08 -8.08 4.68
N LEU A 41 -0.38 -7.28 3.72
CA LEU A 41 -1.80 -6.94 3.59
C LEU A 41 -2.62 -8.06 2.95
N ILE A 42 -1.99 -9.01 2.28
CA ILE A 42 -2.68 -10.10 1.60
C ILE A 42 -2.98 -11.22 2.60
N PRO A 43 -4.26 -11.54 2.86
CA PRO A 43 -4.61 -12.59 3.81
C PRO A 43 -4.14 -13.97 3.33
N PRO A 44 -3.75 -14.88 4.25
CA PRO A 44 -3.40 -16.26 3.89
C PRO A 44 -4.51 -17.02 3.16
N SER A 45 -5.78 -16.69 3.44
CA SER A 45 -6.94 -17.27 2.76
C SER A 45 -6.95 -16.95 1.27
N PHE A 46 -6.46 -15.77 0.87
CA PHE A 46 -6.35 -15.36 -0.51
C PHE A 46 -5.32 -16.22 -1.25
N TYR A 47 -4.15 -16.43 -0.66
CA TYR A 47 -3.13 -17.34 -1.18
C TYR A 47 -3.67 -18.77 -1.37
N ALA A 48 -4.37 -19.29 -0.36
CA ALA A 48 -4.96 -20.62 -0.42
C ALA A 48 -6.00 -20.75 -1.54
N HIS A 49 -6.82 -19.73 -1.77
CA HIS A 49 -7.76 -19.71 -2.90
C HIS A 49 -7.06 -19.54 -4.25
N TYR A 50 -6.01 -18.72 -4.32
CA TYR A 50 -5.28 -18.47 -5.55
C TYR A 50 -4.61 -19.73 -6.08
N TYR A 51 -3.95 -20.49 -5.19
CA TYR A 51 -3.26 -21.74 -5.50
C TYR A 51 -4.13 -22.99 -5.29
N SER A 52 -5.45 -22.82 -5.17
CA SER A 52 -6.37 -23.95 -5.05
C SER A 52 -6.29 -24.84 -6.30
N HIS A 53 -6.18 -26.15 -6.07
CA HIS A 53 -6.18 -27.15 -7.15
C HIS A 53 -7.46 -27.12 -7.98
N PHE A 54 -8.58 -26.72 -7.36
CA PHE A 54 -9.86 -26.57 -8.03
C PHE A 54 -10.12 -25.09 -8.32
N GLY A 55 -10.56 -24.76 -9.54
CA GLY A 55 -10.90 -23.40 -9.93
C GLY A 55 -10.44 -23.06 -11.34
N ARG A 56 -10.19 -21.78 -11.57
CA ARG A 56 -9.71 -21.26 -12.86
C ARG A 56 -8.19 -21.45 -12.94
N HIS A 57 -7.71 -22.11 -14.00
CA HIS A 57 -6.28 -22.13 -14.31
C HIS A 57 -5.78 -20.71 -14.52
N ARG A 58 -4.70 -20.36 -13.84
CA ARG A 58 -4.05 -19.06 -13.93
C ARG A 58 -2.75 -19.22 -14.70
N ASP A 59 -2.54 -18.34 -15.68
CA ASP A 59 -1.34 -18.34 -16.52
C ASP A 59 -0.15 -17.63 -15.83
N PHE A 60 -0.44 -16.81 -14.81
CA PHE A 60 0.54 -16.01 -14.09
C PHE A 60 0.60 -16.40 -12.61
N SER A 61 1.76 -16.15 -11.98
CA SER A 61 1.98 -16.33 -10.55
C SER A 61 1.45 -15.11 -9.79
N LEU A 62 1.18 -15.25 -8.49
CA LEU A 62 0.85 -14.09 -7.65
C LEU A 62 2.04 -13.12 -7.54
N GLU A 63 3.25 -13.68 -7.53
CA GLU A 63 4.51 -12.96 -7.32
C GLU A 63 5.20 -12.56 -8.63
N SER A 64 4.58 -12.76 -9.80
CA SER A 64 5.22 -12.46 -11.10
C SER A 64 5.14 -10.97 -11.49
N MET A 65 5.28 -10.06 -10.52
CA MET A 65 5.34 -8.62 -10.77
C MET A 65 6.69 -8.21 -11.38
#